data_AF-T0P9H7-F1
#
_entry.id   AF-T0P9H7-F1
#
_cell.length_a   1.000
_cell.length_b   1.000
_cell.length_c   1.000
_cell.angle_alpha   90.00
_cell.angle_beta   90.00
_cell.angle_gamma   90.00
#
_symmetry.space_group_name_H-M   'P 1'
#
loop_
_entity.id
_entity.type
_entity.pdbx_description
1 polymer ?
#
loop_
_entity_poly.entity_id
_entity_poly.type
_entity_poly.pdbx_seq_one_letter_code
_entity_poly.pdbx_strand_id
1 'polypeptide(L)'
;MIAFTAYLSSIHIKFVSATRHDSVTDVYALKELVNLYAEIKFYSAAFDSAYDTNAFYLLCMHYGIRPIIDLNSRSSKLSSNSEFVKLNEHSIPHGLLYGHQLRNLGIISKEFRHKWLFPVQCNNCDKYPMKSNQTFYTQILDNPRYFTPILRGSKQ
;
A
#
# COMPACT_ATOMS: atom_id res chain seq x y z
N MET A 1 -19.17 28.84 -0.99
CA MET A 1 -17.98 29.59 -0.55
C MET A 1 -17.11 28.66 0.27
N ILE A 2 -16.07 28.09 -0.34
CA ILE A 2 -14.92 27.51 0.38
C ILE A 2 -13.71 27.98 -0.41
N ALA A 3 -12.90 28.84 0.20
CA ALA A 3 -11.62 29.25 -0.32
C ALA A 3 -10.59 28.16 0.06
N PHE A 4 -9.86 27.66 -0.94
CA PHE A 4 -8.61 26.94 -0.72
C PHE A 4 -7.53 27.65 -1.52
N THR A 5 -6.77 28.51 -0.83
CA THR A 5 -5.49 29.02 -1.30
C THR A 5 -4.43 27.95 -1.07
N ALA A 6 -4.14 27.19 -2.11
CA ALA A 6 -2.86 26.55 -2.33
C ALA A 6 -2.59 26.71 -3.84
N TYR A 7 -1.36 27.01 -4.23
CA TYR A 7 -0.93 27.19 -5.61
C TYR A 7 -1.27 25.94 -6.45
N LEU A 8 -2.50 25.84 -6.94
CA LEU A 8 -2.92 24.82 -7.89
C LEU A 8 -2.29 25.21 -9.23
N SER A 9 -1.19 24.55 -9.58
CA SER A 9 -0.91 24.28 -10.99
C SER A 9 -2.21 23.76 -11.63
N SER A 10 -2.57 24.36 -12.76
CA SER A 10 -3.77 24.15 -13.57
C SER A 10 -4.49 22.82 -13.38
N ILE A 11 -5.79 22.85 -13.12
CA ILE A 11 -6.65 21.66 -13.13
C ILE A 11 -6.79 21.18 -14.59
N HIS A 12 -6.28 19.99 -14.91
CA HIS A 12 -6.44 19.37 -16.23
C HIS A 12 -7.59 18.36 -16.20
N ILE A 13 -8.75 18.76 -16.71
CA ILE A 13 -9.91 17.86 -16.89
C ILE A 13 -9.87 17.32 -18.32
N LYS A 14 -9.92 16.00 -18.47
CA LYS A 14 -10.09 15.34 -19.76
C LYS A 14 -11.43 14.63 -19.83
N PHE A 15 -12.17 14.92 -20.87
CA PHE A 15 -13.36 14.16 -21.23
C PHE A 15 -12.92 12.93 -22.03
N VAL A 16 -13.39 11.77 -21.59
CA VAL A 16 -13.09 10.48 -22.21
C VAL A 16 -14.38 9.87 -22.73
N SER A 17 -14.29 9.14 -23.84
CA SER A 17 -15.46 8.43 -24.37
C SER A 17 -15.89 7.33 -23.41
N ALA A 18 -17.20 7.22 -23.16
CA ALA A 18 -17.79 6.15 -22.34
C ALA A 18 -17.55 4.73 -22.91
N THR A 19 -17.11 4.62 -24.17
CA THR A 19 -16.75 3.34 -24.78
C THR A 19 -15.41 2.78 -24.30
N ARG A 20 -14.56 3.59 -23.65
CA ARG A 20 -13.29 3.13 -23.09
C ARG A 20 -13.49 2.74 -21.63
N HIS A 21 -13.00 1.56 -21.26
CA HIS A 21 -13.01 1.12 -19.88
C HIS A 21 -12.08 2.01 -19.04
N ASP A 22 -12.52 2.40 -17.84
CA ASP A 22 -11.78 3.33 -16.96
C ASP A 22 -10.36 2.85 -16.71
N SER A 23 -10.17 1.56 -16.42
CA SER A 23 -8.84 0.96 -16.20
C SER A 23 -7.83 1.16 -17.34
N VAL A 24 -8.30 1.40 -18.58
CA VAL A 24 -7.43 1.74 -19.71
C VAL A 24 -7.16 3.24 -19.70
N THR A 25 -8.21 4.04 -19.58
CA THR A 25 -8.13 5.51 -19.53
C THR A 25 -7.15 5.99 -18.47
N ASP A 26 -7.18 5.39 -17.28
CA ASP A 26 -6.41 5.88 -16.15
C ASP A 26 -4.91 5.57 -16.26
N VAL A 27 -4.55 4.49 -16.97
CA VAL A 27 -3.15 4.20 -17.31
C VAL A 27 -2.58 5.33 -18.19
N TYR A 28 -3.36 5.78 -19.18
CA TYR A 28 -2.97 6.92 -20.00
C TYR A 28 -2.95 8.21 -19.20
N ALA A 29 -3.97 8.46 -18.37
CA ALA A 29 -4.04 9.66 -17.54
C ALA A 29 -2.85 9.77 -16.59
N LEU A 30 -2.46 8.68 -15.93
CA LEU A 30 -1.30 8.64 -15.04
C LEU A 30 0.00 8.88 -15.81
N LYS A 31 0.17 8.24 -16.99
CA LYS A 31 1.34 8.47 -17.84
C LYS A 31 1.45 9.93 -18.25
N GLU A 32 0.34 10.53 -18.67
CA GLU A 32 0.29 11.92 -19.09
C GLU A 32 0.55 12.87 -17.93
N LEU A 33 -0.01 12.62 -16.73
CA LEU A 33 0.25 13.40 -15.53
C LEU A 33 1.75 13.45 -15.22
N VAL A 34 2.42 12.30 -15.19
CA VAL A 34 3.85 12.20 -14.91
C VAL A 34 4.67 12.88 -16.00
N ASN A 35 4.26 12.81 -17.27
CA ASN A 35 4.95 13.49 -18.37
C ASN A 35 4.77 15.01 -18.33
N LEU A 36 3.55 15.50 -18.06
CA LEU A 36 3.23 16.93 -18.00
C LEU A 36 3.94 17.60 -16.83
N TYR A 37 4.10 16.89 -15.72
CA TYR A 37 4.73 17.39 -14.51
C TYR A 37 6.01 16.62 -14.18
N ALA A 38 6.92 16.51 -15.16
CA ALA A 38 8.16 15.75 -15.03
C ALA A 38 9.06 16.24 -13.87
N GLU A 39 8.94 17.50 -13.47
CA GLU A 39 9.69 18.08 -12.34
C GLU A 39 9.05 17.78 -10.97
N ILE A 40 7.78 17.38 -10.95
CA ILE A 40 7.05 17.07 -9.71
C ILE A 40 7.21 15.59 -9.38
N LYS A 41 7.77 15.32 -8.19
CA LYS A 41 7.83 13.97 -7.62
C LYS A 41 6.59 13.71 -6.77
N PHE A 42 5.59 13.07 -7.35
CA PHE A 42 4.40 12.64 -6.61
C PHE A 42 4.76 11.58 -5.57
N TYR A 43 4.59 11.91 -4.29
CA TYR A 43 4.90 10.98 -3.19
C TYR A 43 3.91 9.81 -3.15
N SER A 44 2.62 10.09 -3.30
CA SER A 44 1.54 9.11 -3.23
C SER A 44 0.35 9.54 -4.09
N ALA A 45 -0.49 8.60 -4.47
CA ALA A 45 -1.76 8.85 -5.15
C ALA A 45 -2.84 7.92 -4.59
N ALA A 46 -4.04 8.47 -4.39
CA ALA A 46 -5.17 7.76 -3.83
C ALA A 46 -6.19 7.42 -4.92
N PHE A 47 -6.67 6.17 -4.92
CA PHE A 47 -7.68 5.68 -5.86
C PHE A 47 -8.72 4.80 -5.15
N ASP A 48 -9.88 4.65 -5.77
CA ASP A 48 -10.93 3.78 -5.25
C ASP A 48 -10.68 2.30 -5.56
N SER A 49 -11.61 1.44 -5.12
CA SER A 49 -11.50 -0.01 -5.27
C SER A 49 -11.60 -0.54 -6.70
N ALA A 50 -11.99 0.28 -7.68
CA ALA A 50 -11.98 -0.10 -9.09
C ALA A 50 -10.55 -0.34 -9.62
N TYR A 51 -9.57 0.29 -8.97
CA TYR A 51 -8.15 0.22 -9.32
C TYR A 51 -7.41 -0.92 -8.61
N ASP A 52 -8.11 -1.74 -7.81
CA ASP A 52 -7.53 -2.78 -6.98
C ASP A 52 -7.02 -4.00 -7.79
N THR A 53 -5.99 -3.78 -8.61
CA THR A 53 -5.38 -4.77 -9.48
C THR A 53 -3.85 -4.69 -9.37
N ASN A 54 -3.15 -5.82 -9.29
CA ASN A 54 -1.68 -5.83 -9.13
C ASN A 54 -0.96 -4.93 -10.15
N ALA A 55 -1.42 -4.94 -11.40
CA ALA A 55 -0.83 -4.14 -12.48
C ALA A 55 -0.85 -2.64 -12.18
N PHE A 56 -1.93 -2.11 -11.60
CA PHE A 56 -2.04 -0.68 -11.34
C PHE A 56 -1.17 -0.22 -10.16
N TYR A 57 -1.01 -1.06 -9.12
CA TYR A 57 -0.04 -0.79 -8.06
C TYR A 57 1.38 -0.76 -8.61
N LEU A 58 1.74 -1.75 -9.44
CA LEU A 58 3.06 -1.83 -10.07
C LEU A 58 3.31 -0.61 -10.97
N LEU A 59 2.31 -0.15 -11.72
CA LEU A 59 2.39 1.05 -12.55
C LEU A 59 2.69 2.31 -11.70
N CYS A 60 1.97 2.51 -10.60
CA CYS A 60 2.25 3.62 -9.69
C CYS A 60 3.69 3.56 -9.16
N MET A 61 4.09 2.38 -8.68
CA MET A 61 5.42 2.18 -8.10
C MET A 61 6.53 2.32 -9.14
N HIS A 62 6.29 1.99 -10.41
CA HIS A 62 7.22 2.23 -11.51
C HIS A 62 7.53 3.73 -11.68
N TYR A 63 6.55 4.60 -11.48
CA TYR A 63 6.74 6.05 -11.45
C TYR A 63 7.22 6.60 -10.10
N GLY A 64 7.55 5.73 -9.14
CA GLY A 64 7.95 6.13 -7.79
C GLY A 64 6.80 6.65 -6.93
N ILE A 65 5.55 6.47 -7.37
CA ILE A 65 4.33 6.91 -6.67
C ILE A 65 3.88 5.80 -5.74
N ARG A 66 3.60 6.13 -4.48
CA ARG A 66 3.07 5.16 -3.49
C ARG A 66 1.55 5.07 -3.63
N PRO A 67 1.00 3.95 -4.15
CA PRO A 67 -0.44 3.82 -4.32
C PRO A 67 -1.15 3.63 -2.98
N ILE A 68 -2.25 4.35 -2.79
CA ILE A 68 -3.23 4.16 -1.72
C ILE A 68 -4.55 3.81 -2.42
N ILE A 69 -4.82 2.52 -2.58
CA ILE A 69 -5.97 2.05 -3.36
C ILE A 69 -6.87 1.27 -2.43
N ASP A 70 -8.17 1.59 -2.39
CA ASP A 70 -9.12 0.83 -1.59
C ASP A 70 -9.20 -0.63 -2.05
N LEU A 71 -9.44 -1.58 -1.13
CA LEU A 71 -9.53 -2.99 -1.50
C LEU A 71 -10.91 -3.30 -2.06
N ASN A 72 -10.96 -4.01 -3.18
CA ASN A 72 -12.20 -4.51 -3.73
C ASN A 72 -12.72 -5.64 -2.84
N SER A 73 -13.89 -5.43 -2.23
CA SER A 73 -14.56 -6.36 -1.32
C SER A 73 -14.87 -7.73 -1.94
N ARG A 74 -14.92 -7.81 -3.27
CA ARG A 74 -15.13 -9.07 -4.03
C ARG A 74 -13.87 -9.92 -4.16
N SER A 75 -12.70 -9.39 -3.80
CA SER A 75 -11.44 -10.09 -3.99
C SER A 75 -11.19 -11.14 -2.89
N SER A 76 -10.43 -12.18 -3.24
CA SER A 76 -10.05 -13.25 -2.30
C SER A 76 -9.16 -12.70 -1.18
N LYS A 77 -9.46 -13.07 0.06
CA LYS A 77 -8.67 -12.71 1.24
C LYS A 77 -7.29 -13.37 1.19
N LEU A 78 -6.27 -12.62 1.60
CA LEU A 78 -4.91 -13.13 1.70
C LEU A 78 -4.75 -13.99 2.96
N SER A 79 -4.06 -15.13 2.83
CA SER A 79 -3.59 -15.94 3.95
C SER A 79 -2.07 -15.87 4.07
N SER A 80 -1.54 -15.90 5.28
CA SER A 80 -0.11 -16.09 5.52
C SER A 80 0.27 -17.56 5.39
N ASN A 81 1.44 -17.82 4.80
CA ASN A 81 2.02 -19.16 4.74
C ASN A 81 2.91 -19.48 5.97
N SER A 82 2.70 -18.80 7.10
CA SER A 82 3.54 -18.92 8.30
C SER A 82 2.81 -19.67 9.42
N GLU A 83 3.49 -20.60 10.08
CA GLU A 83 2.95 -21.34 11.24
C GLU A 83 2.71 -20.48 12.48
N PHE A 84 3.33 -19.29 12.55
CA PHE A 84 3.27 -18.43 13.74
C PHE A 84 2.54 -17.11 13.52
N VAL A 85 2.26 -16.75 12.26
CA VAL A 85 1.72 -15.44 11.88
C VAL A 85 0.44 -15.63 11.08
N LYS A 86 -0.57 -14.84 11.41
CA LYS A 86 -1.78 -14.62 10.61
C LYS A 86 -1.83 -13.17 10.15
N LEU A 87 -2.38 -12.90 8.97
CA LEU A 87 -2.63 -11.54 8.49
C LEU A 87 -4.05 -11.12 8.87
N ASN A 88 -4.23 -9.87 9.27
CA ASN A 88 -5.57 -9.28 9.44
C ASN A 88 -6.11 -8.74 8.11
N GLU A 89 -7.29 -8.10 8.13
CA GLU A 89 -7.95 -7.52 6.95
C GLU A 89 -7.14 -6.41 6.25
N HIS A 90 -6.25 -5.74 6.99
CA HIS A 90 -5.32 -4.73 6.48
C HIS A 90 -3.97 -5.33 6.08
N SER A 91 -3.85 -6.66 6.06
CA SER A 91 -2.60 -7.39 5.78
C SER A 91 -1.47 -7.07 6.75
N ILE A 92 -1.83 -6.66 7.96
CA ILE A 92 -0.91 -6.46 9.07
C ILE A 92 -0.71 -7.82 9.77
N PRO A 93 0.53 -8.24 10.04
CA PRO A 93 0.80 -9.51 10.70
C PRO A 93 0.49 -9.49 12.20
N HIS A 94 -0.16 -10.55 12.68
CA HIS A 94 -0.44 -10.85 14.07
C HIS A 94 0.06 -12.25 14.44
N GLY A 95 0.46 -12.44 15.69
CA GLY A 95 0.81 -13.77 16.20
C GLY A 95 -0.40 -14.70 16.26
N LEU A 96 -0.20 -15.98 15.92
CA LEU A 96 -1.28 -16.97 15.90
C LEU A 96 -1.80 -17.31 17.31
N LEU A 97 -0.90 -17.44 18.30
CA LEU A 97 -1.23 -17.92 19.66
C LEU A 97 -2.03 -16.91 20.49
N TYR A 98 -1.59 -15.66 20.50
CA TYR A 98 -2.14 -14.61 21.38
C TYR A 98 -2.76 -13.44 20.61
N GLY A 99 -2.70 -13.46 19.27
CA GLY A 99 -3.31 -12.42 18.44
C GLY A 99 -2.62 -11.06 18.47
N HIS A 100 -1.49 -10.89 19.16
CA HIS A 100 -0.80 -9.60 19.22
C HIS A 100 -0.25 -9.20 17.86
N GLN A 101 -0.45 -7.93 17.51
CA GLN A 101 0.09 -7.34 16.29
C GLN A 101 1.63 -7.33 16.35
N LEU A 102 2.28 -7.70 15.25
CA LEU A 102 3.72 -7.51 15.10
C LEU A 102 4.01 -6.03 14.86
N ARG A 103 5.16 -5.57 15.36
CA ARG A 103 5.59 -4.18 15.22
C ARG A 103 6.26 -3.98 13.87
N ASN A 104 5.77 -3.02 13.07
CA ASN A 104 6.48 -2.59 11.86
C ASN A 104 7.73 -1.79 12.26
N LEU A 105 8.89 -2.16 11.71
CA LEU A 105 10.13 -1.36 11.78
C LEU A 105 10.33 -0.45 10.56
N GLY A 106 9.47 -0.56 9.56
CA GLY A 106 9.52 0.21 8.33
C GLY A 106 9.92 -0.64 7.12
N ILE A 107 10.04 0.05 5.99
CA ILE A 107 10.40 -0.55 4.71
C ILE A 107 11.92 -0.62 4.59
N ILE A 108 12.43 -1.79 4.24
CA ILE A 108 13.81 -1.95 3.79
C ILE A 108 13.85 -1.61 2.30
N SER A 109 14.33 -0.40 1.97
CA SER A 109 14.26 0.15 0.61
C SER A 109 14.94 -0.72 -0.44
N LYS A 110 16.10 -1.32 -0.12
CA LYS A 110 16.87 -2.17 -1.04
C LYS A 110 16.14 -3.46 -1.45
N GLU A 111 15.28 -3.96 -0.57
CA GLU A 111 14.61 -5.26 -0.73
C GLU A 111 13.09 -5.11 -0.93
N PHE A 112 12.61 -3.87 -0.89
CA PHE A 112 11.21 -3.49 -1.10
C PHE A 112 10.23 -4.36 -0.26
N ARG A 113 10.56 -4.51 1.03
CA ARG A 113 9.80 -5.31 2.00
C ARG A 113 9.65 -4.61 3.34
N HIS A 114 8.53 -4.81 4.02
CA HIS A 114 8.37 -4.37 5.41
C HIS A 114 9.01 -5.39 6.36
N LYS A 115 9.66 -4.87 7.40
CA LYS A 115 10.25 -5.67 8.47
C LYS A 115 9.35 -5.64 9.70
N TRP A 116 8.96 -6.82 10.18
CA TRP A 116 8.04 -6.98 11.31
C TRP A 116 8.72 -7.71 12.47
N LEU A 117 8.71 -7.09 13.64
CA LEU A 117 9.20 -7.70 14.88
C LEU A 117 8.07 -8.28 15.71
N PHE A 118 8.33 -9.44 16.29
CA PHE A 118 7.47 -10.00 17.32
C PHE A 118 7.61 -9.19 18.62
N PRO A 119 6.56 -9.09 19.45
CA PRO A 119 6.60 -8.32 20.70
C PRO A 119 7.76 -8.69 21.63
N VAL A 120 8.13 -9.98 21.67
CA VAL A 120 9.27 -10.50 22.47
C VAL A 120 10.62 -9.85 22.10
N GLN A 121 10.80 -9.44 20.84
CA GLN A 121 12.01 -8.77 20.35
C GLN A 121 11.96 -7.24 20.51
N CYS A 122 10.81 -6.67 20.84
CA CYS A 122 10.70 -5.23 21.02
C CYS A 122 11.23 -4.83 22.40
N ASN A 123 12.24 -3.95 22.44
CA ASN A 123 12.79 -3.45 23.69
C ASN A 123 11.91 -2.39 24.36
N ASN A 124 11.14 -1.63 23.58
CA ASN A 124 10.32 -0.51 24.05
C ASN A 124 8.81 -0.83 24.04
N CYS A 125 8.46 -2.10 24.05
CA CYS A 125 7.07 -2.55 24.04
C CYS A 125 6.84 -3.52 25.19
N ASP A 126 5.57 -3.70 25.56
CA ASP A 126 5.17 -4.78 26.45
C ASP A 126 5.51 -6.12 25.78
N LYS A 127 6.45 -6.85 26.40
CA LYS A 127 6.89 -8.15 25.89
C LYS A 127 5.80 -9.18 26.17
N TYR A 128 5.39 -9.89 25.13
CA TYR A 128 4.50 -11.03 25.25
C TYR A 128 5.25 -12.34 25.05
N PRO A 129 4.90 -13.40 25.82
CA PRO A 129 5.52 -14.72 25.69
C PRO A 129 5.08 -15.36 24.37
N MET A 130 5.77 -15.01 23.28
CA MET A 130 5.47 -15.50 21.93
C MET A 130 6.51 -16.55 21.51
N LYS A 131 6.11 -17.56 20.74
CA LYS A 131 6.96 -18.71 20.40
C LYS A 131 8.14 -18.41 19.46
N SER A 132 8.25 -17.21 18.92
CA SER A 132 9.26 -16.90 17.90
C SER A 132 10.02 -15.62 18.20
N ASN A 133 11.35 -15.74 18.27
CA ASN A 133 12.31 -14.64 18.27
C ASN A 133 12.79 -14.30 16.83
N GLN A 134 12.10 -14.80 15.80
CA GLN A 134 12.42 -14.50 14.41
C GLN A 134 11.75 -13.20 13.93
N THR A 135 12.34 -12.56 12.92
CA THR A 135 11.70 -11.45 12.22
C THR A 135 10.81 -11.98 11.09
N PHE A 136 9.64 -11.36 10.89
CA PHE A 136 8.77 -11.65 9.75
C PHE A 136 8.90 -10.54 8.69
N TYR A 137 8.81 -10.91 7.42
CA TYR A 137 8.92 -9.98 6.30
C TYR A 137 7.71 -10.11 5.38
N THR A 138 7.20 -8.98 4.91
CA THR A 138 6.19 -8.94 3.83
C THR A 138 6.78 -8.19 2.65
N GLN A 139 7.06 -8.91 1.56
CA GLN A 139 7.63 -8.32 0.35
C GLN A 139 6.53 -7.68 -0.50
N ILE A 140 6.73 -6.42 -0.88
CA ILE A 140 5.71 -5.64 -1.59
C ILE A 140 5.35 -6.29 -2.92
N LEU A 141 6.34 -6.88 -3.61
CA LEU A 141 6.15 -7.52 -4.91
C LEU A 141 5.39 -8.85 -4.85
N ASP A 142 5.37 -9.55 -3.70
CA ASP A 142 4.64 -10.81 -3.55
C ASP A 142 3.13 -10.57 -3.73
N ASN A 143 2.65 -9.47 -3.17
CA ASN A 143 1.26 -9.05 -3.35
C ASN A 143 1.12 -7.54 -3.09
N PRO A 144 1.29 -6.69 -4.12
CA PRO A 144 1.35 -5.24 -3.94
C PRO A 144 0.01 -4.63 -3.51
N ARG A 145 -1.11 -5.36 -3.68
CA ARG A 145 -2.43 -4.96 -3.19
C ARG A 145 -2.50 -4.96 -1.66
N TYR A 146 -1.88 -5.96 -1.05
CA TYR A 146 -1.94 -6.22 0.38
C TYR A 146 -0.70 -5.71 1.12
N PHE A 147 0.48 -5.84 0.51
CA PHE A 147 1.76 -5.39 1.04
C PHE A 147 2.16 -4.07 0.40
N THR A 148 1.38 -3.02 0.61
CA THR A 148 1.61 -1.70 0.01
C THR A 148 2.79 -0.97 0.66
N PRO A 149 3.48 -0.05 -0.05
CA PRO A 149 4.51 0.79 0.55
C PRO A 149 3.98 1.62 1.74
N ILE A 150 2.77 2.18 1.62
CA ILE A 150 2.06 2.84 2.73
C ILE A 150 1.16 1.80 3.39
N LEU A 151 1.31 1.57 4.69
CA LEU A 151 0.51 0.57 5.40
C LEU A 151 -0.98 0.93 5.37
N ARG A 152 -1.83 -0.06 5.13
CA ARG A 152 -3.28 0.10 5.23
C ARG A 152 -3.70 0.39 6.67
N GLY A 153 -4.67 1.29 6.83
CA GLY A 153 -5.14 1.74 8.15
C GLY A 153 -4.17 2.65 8.91
N SER A 154 -3.03 3.02 8.32
CA SER A 154 -2.16 4.05 8.90
C SER A 154 -2.78 5.44 8.73
N LYS A 155 -2.48 6.35 9.67
CA LYS A 155 -2.87 7.76 9.55
C LYS A 155 -2.12 8.39 8.38
N GLN A 156 -2.86 9.10 7.53
CA GLN A 156 -2.36 9.84 6.37
C GLN A 156 -2.26 11.33 6.69
#